data_AF-A0A4V6DD98-F1
#
_entry.id   AF-A0A4V6DD98-F1
#
_cell.length_a   1.000
_cell.length_b   1.000
_cell.length_c   1.000
_cell.angle_alpha   90.00
_cell.angle_beta   90.00
_cell.angle_gamma   90.00
#
_symmetry.space_group_name_H-M   'P 1'
#
loop_
_entity.id
_entity.type
_entity.pdbx_description
1 polymer ?
#
loop_
_entity_poly.entity_id
_entity_poly.type
_entity_poly.pdbx_seq_one_letter_code
_entity_poly.pdbx_strand_id
1 'polypeptide(L)'
;MVPFREASPSTAPIIVESSSSDEPMAPVPEPRITAPQMQLEEIRFKEDTPDNSLFSFAVALSDDEEVASCQVTLSSIPDDVRAKLTSIRSLLQEDIGRLVEDASPIRQLFGDVSGRVPEEAEEALAPAAYIESMRIPVFRALRHMADRAKLAKTREEEDTYKRQAQEVHQRIHFLEDSRPGIVGTIDRLKRRRAELAKEMEQVTKAVNAEEKRLQELPSVIADLKQERQHLAHEALKLHCNMPEVPGSANDD
;
A
#
# COMPACT_ATOMS: atom_id res chain seq x y z
N MET A 1 -36.77 2.77 35.95
CA MET A 1 -35.44 3.16 35.44
C MET A 1 -35.65 3.66 34.02
N VAL A 2 -35.30 4.92 33.79
CA VAL A 2 -35.30 5.78 32.58
C VAL A 2 -35.76 5.18 31.23
N PRO A 3 -36.68 5.83 30.48
CA PRO A 3 -37.07 5.42 29.13
C PRO A 3 -36.16 6.02 28.05
N PHE A 4 -35.90 5.23 27.00
CA PHE A 4 -35.25 5.65 25.77
C PHE A 4 -36.16 6.54 24.93
N ARG A 5 -35.55 7.54 24.32
CA ARG A 5 -36.16 8.66 23.60
C ARG A 5 -35.81 8.57 22.11
N GLU A 6 -36.82 8.79 21.25
CA GLU A 6 -36.75 9.25 19.84
C GLU A 6 -36.07 8.28 18.83
N ALA A 7 -36.40 8.21 17.53
CA ALA A 7 -37.19 9.04 16.63
C ALA A 7 -37.68 8.19 15.43
N SER A 8 -38.76 8.66 14.80
CA SER A 8 -39.26 8.23 13.49
C SER A 8 -38.27 8.51 12.34
N PRO A 9 -38.32 7.75 11.23
CA PRO A 9 -37.85 8.24 9.93
C PRO A 9 -39.01 8.70 9.03
N SER A 10 -38.78 9.88 8.45
CA SER A 10 -39.62 10.62 7.52
C SER A 10 -39.60 10.02 6.10
N THR A 11 -40.78 9.95 5.51
CA THR A 11 -41.12 9.65 4.11
C THR A 11 -40.60 10.72 3.13
N ALA A 12 -40.12 10.31 1.95
CA ALA A 12 -40.44 10.82 0.58
C ALA A 12 -39.58 10.07 -0.49
N PRO A 13 -39.88 10.14 -1.81
CA PRO A 13 -40.60 9.08 -2.52
C PRO A 13 -39.82 8.43 -3.68
N ILE A 14 -40.37 7.30 -4.13
CA ILE A 14 -39.97 6.50 -5.28
C ILE A 14 -40.48 7.15 -6.57
N ILE A 15 -39.60 7.35 -7.56
CA ILE A 15 -40.00 7.61 -8.95
C ILE A 15 -39.78 6.33 -9.74
N VAL A 16 -40.88 5.86 -10.33
CA VAL A 16 -41.00 4.81 -11.32
C VAL A 16 -41.04 5.48 -12.69
N GLU A 17 -40.19 5.06 -13.62
CA GLU A 17 -40.52 5.11 -15.06
C GLU A 17 -40.06 3.81 -15.73
N SER A 18 -41.02 3.15 -16.37
CA SER A 18 -40.87 1.93 -17.18
C SER A 18 -41.20 2.27 -18.63
N SER A 19 -40.42 1.74 -19.58
CA SER A 19 -40.84 1.19 -20.91
C SER A 19 -39.57 1.02 -21.78
N SER A 20 -39.13 -0.18 -22.16
CA SER A 20 -39.70 -1.20 -23.07
C SER A 20 -39.84 -0.75 -24.52
N SER A 21 -39.05 -1.34 -25.42
CA SER A 21 -39.46 -1.74 -26.78
C SER A 21 -38.46 -2.72 -27.40
N ASP A 22 -38.99 -3.83 -27.92
CA ASP A 22 -38.36 -4.99 -28.54
C ASP A 22 -38.24 -4.84 -30.08
N GLU A 23 -37.09 -5.31 -30.61
CA GLU A 23 -36.74 -5.96 -31.92
C GLU A 23 -37.42 -5.61 -33.28
N PRO A 24 -36.75 -5.78 -34.47
CA PRO A 24 -36.10 -7.05 -34.90
C PRO A 24 -34.88 -7.04 -35.87
N MET A 25 -34.17 -8.19 -35.88
CA MET A 25 -33.47 -8.95 -36.96
C MET A 25 -32.41 -8.31 -37.90
N ALA A 26 -31.14 -8.74 -37.69
CA ALA A 26 -30.09 -9.24 -38.64
C ALA A 26 -29.69 -8.46 -39.94
N PRO A 27 -28.42 -8.53 -40.45
CA PRO A 27 -27.48 -9.65 -40.36
C PRO A 27 -25.99 -9.33 -40.05
N VAL A 28 -25.30 -10.44 -39.78
CA VAL A 28 -23.88 -10.70 -39.48
C VAL A 28 -22.91 -10.18 -40.58
N PRO A 29 -21.70 -9.75 -40.19
CA PRO A 29 -20.51 -10.47 -40.65
C PRO A 29 -19.53 -10.79 -39.51
N GLU A 30 -18.96 -12.00 -39.58
CA GLU A 30 -17.96 -12.57 -38.69
C GLU A 30 -16.71 -11.69 -38.51
N PRO A 31 -16.14 -11.56 -37.30
CA PRO A 31 -14.75 -11.22 -37.14
C PRO A 31 -13.92 -12.51 -37.04
N ARG A 32 -12.96 -12.60 -37.96
CA ARG A 32 -11.91 -13.61 -37.96
C ARG A 32 -11.17 -13.64 -36.63
N ILE A 33 -10.97 -14.86 -36.16
CA ILE A 33 -10.06 -15.26 -35.09
C ILE A 33 -8.69 -14.62 -35.32
N THR A 34 -8.27 -13.74 -34.42
CA THR A 34 -6.85 -13.51 -34.15
C THR A 34 -6.69 -13.26 -32.66
N ALA A 35 -5.88 -14.11 -32.01
CA ALA A 35 -5.57 -14.03 -30.59
C ALA A 35 -4.95 -12.67 -30.23
N PRO A 36 -5.28 -12.04 -29.09
CA PRO A 36 -4.49 -10.95 -28.59
C PRO A 36 -3.22 -11.53 -27.97
N GLN A 37 -2.11 -11.34 -28.68
CA GLN A 37 -0.78 -11.47 -28.12
C GLN A 37 -0.68 -10.53 -26.92
N MET A 38 -0.36 -11.09 -25.76
CA MET A 38 -0.02 -10.33 -24.56
C MET A 38 1.20 -9.46 -24.88
N GLN A 39 0.97 -8.17 -25.14
CA GLN A 39 2.02 -7.19 -25.11
C GLN A 39 2.30 -6.92 -23.63
N LEU A 40 3.42 -7.48 -23.18
CA LEU A 40 4.08 -7.11 -21.95
C LEU A 40 4.54 -5.65 -22.13
N GLU A 41 3.72 -4.68 -21.74
CA GLU A 41 4.13 -3.29 -21.65
C GLU A 41 5.08 -3.16 -20.45
N GLU A 42 6.34 -3.48 -20.73
CA GLU A 42 7.50 -3.08 -19.95
C GLU A 42 7.50 -1.54 -19.92
N ILE A 43 7.04 -0.95 -18.81
CA ILE A 43 7.11 0.49 -18.56
C ILE A 43 8.60 0.83 -18.40
N ARG A 44 9.27 0.99 -19.53
CA ARG A 44 10.63 1.49 -19.62
C ARG A 44 10.55 2.99 -19.37
N PHE A 45 10.86 3.41 -18.14
CA PHE A 45 11.15 4.81 -17.84
C PHE A 45 12.35 5.21 -18.71
N LYS A 46 12.08 5.87 -19.84
CA LYS A 46 13.10 6.61 -20.55
C LYS A 46 13.47 7.78 -19.66
N GLU A 47 14.71 7.80 -19.18
CA GLU A 47 15.37 9.03 -18.79
C GLU A 47 15.49 9.90 -20.04
N ASP A 48 14.43 10.67 -20.34
CA ASP A 48 14.56 11.85 -21.16
C ASP A 48 15.31 12.88 -20.32
N THR A 49 16.64 12.73 -20.30
CA THR A 49 17.55 13.79 -19.89
C THR A 49 17.27 14.95 -20.84
N PRO A 50 16.68 16.07 -20.39
CA PRO A 50 16.50 17.20 -21.28
C PRO A 50 17.90 17.66 -21.68
N ASP A 51 18.08 17.89 -22.97
CA ASP A 51 19.28 18.46 -23.54
C ASP A 51 19.37 19.91 -23.03
N ASN A 52 19.95 20.07 -21.84
CA ASN A 52 20.05 21.33 -21.09
C ASN A 52 21.04 22.33 -21.75
N SER A 53 21.41 22.09 -23.01
CA SER A 53 22.40 22.85 -23.77
C SER A 53 21.86 24.19 -24.31
N LEU A 54 20.53 24.35 -24.44
CA LEU A 54 19.95 25.54 -25.09
C LEU A 54 19.96 26.82 -24.22
N PHE A 55 20.28 26.72 -22.93
CA PHE A 55 20.26 27.85 -21.98
C PHE A 55 21.57 28.00 -21.19
N SER A 56 22.71 27.62 -21.77
CA SER A 56 24.02 27.99 -21.20
C SER A 56 24.36 29.44 -21.56
N PHE A 57 23.78 30.39 -20.83
CA PHE A 57 24.43 31.69 -20.69
C PHE A 57 25.49 31.54 -19.60
N ALA A 58 26.76 31.62 -19.99
CA ALA A 58 27.83 31.90 -19.06
C ALA A 58 27.52 33.27 -18.45
N VAL A 59 26.98 33.28 -17.23
CA VAL A 59 26.99 34.47 -16.39
C VAL A 59 28.46 34.66 -16.08
N ALA A 60 29.12 35.53 -16.83
CA ALA A 60 30.38 36.11 -16.42
C ALA A 60 30.07 36.79 -15.09
N LEU A 61 30.38 36.11 -13.99
CA LEU A 61 30.65 36.77 -12.72
C LEU A 61 31.80 37.69 -13.08
N SER A 62 31.51 38.98 -13.30
CA SER A 62 32.59 39.97 -13.33
C SER A 62 33.34 39.74 -12.04
N ASP A 63 34.64 39.50 -12.15
CA ASP A 63 35.53 39.34 -11.01
C ASP A 63 35.14 40.36 -9.95
N ASP A 64 34.99 39.86 -8.73
CA ASP A 64 34.98 40.63 -7.50
C ASP A 64 35.89 41.84 -7.71
N GLU A 65 35.29 43.03 -7.80
CA GLU A 65 35.95 44.17 -7.20
C GLU A 65 36.03 43.78 -5.72
N GLU A 66 37.16 43.17 -5.31
CA GLU A 66 37.54 43.15 -3.91
C GLU A 66 37.43 44.60 -3.47
N VAL A 67 36.33 44.91 -2.78
CA VAL A 67 36.17 46.19 -2.12
C VAL A 67 37.23 46.15 -1.03
N ALA A 68 38.42 46.65 -1.37
CA ALA A 68 39.48 46.86 -0.41
C ALA A 68 38.81 47.54 0.78
N SER A 69 38.82 46.87 1.93
CA SER A 69 38.22 47.43 3.14
C SER A 69 39.00 48.70 3.47
N CYS A 70 38.52 49.84 2.97
CA CYS A 70 39.06 51.15 3.24
C CYS A 70 38.85 51.40 4.73
N GLN A 71 39.88 51.09 5.52
CA GLN A 71 39.92 51.48 6.92
C GLN A 71 40.15 52.99 6.97
N VAL A 72 39.06 53.74 6.97
CA VAL A 72 39.11 55.18 7.18
C VAL A 72 39.48 55.41 8.65
N THR A 73 40.61 56.06 8.91
CA THR A 73 41.05 56.40 10.27
C THR A 73 40.13 57.49 10.84
N LEU A 74 39.09 57.08 11.57
CA LEU A 74 38.09 57.96 12.19
C LEU A 74 38.58 58.69 13.46
N SER A 75 39.88 58.97 13.59
CA SER A 75 40.48 59.49 14.84
C SER A 75 40.04 60.92 15.22
N SER A 76 39.24 61.59 14.38
CA SER A 76 38.71 62.93 14.61
C SER A 76 37.18 63.04 14.42
N ILE A 77 36.44 61.92 14.42
CA ILE A 77 34.97 61.94 14.24
C ILE A 77 34.26 62.13 15.59
N PRO A 78 33.35 63.11 15.70
CA PRO A 78 32.61 63.37 16.93
C PRO A 78 31.69 62.18 17.30
N ASP A 79 31.49 61.98 18.61
CA ASP A 79 30.81 60.80 19.15
C ASP A 79 29.35 60.68 18.68
N ASP A 80 28.69 61.80 18.36
CA ASP A 80 27.34 61.84 17.80
C ASP A 80 27.27 61.21 16.41
N VAL A 81 28.24 61.50 15.53
CA VAL A 81 28.36 60.91 14.20
C VAL A 81 28.64 59.41 14.31
N ARG A 82 29.49 59.00 15.26
CA ARG A 82 29.78 57.58 15.52
C ARG A 82 28.54 56.80 15.98
N ALA A 83 27.71 57.41 16.83
CA ALA A 83 26.45 56.81 17.26
C ALA A 83 25.49 56.60 16.07
N LYS A 84 25.35 57.60 15.19
CA LYS A 84 24.50 57.49 13.99
C LYS A 84 25.00 56.44 13.00
N LEU A 85 26.32 56.37 12.76
CA LEU A 85 26.92 55.33 11.94
C LEU A 85 26.69 53.92 12.52
N THR A 86 26.70 53.80 13.85
CA THR A 86 26.36 52.54 14.53
C THR A 86 24.89 52.18 14.34
N SER A 87 23.99 53.15 14.40
CA SER A 87 22.56 52.96 14.09
C SER A 87 22.32 52.56 12.63
N ILE A 88 23.03 53.17 11.67
CA ILE A 88 22.97 52.76 10.25
C ILE A 88 23.39 51.30 10.10
N ARG A 89 24.50 50.90 10.74
CA ARG A 89 24.96 49.51 10.72
C ARG A 89 23.91 48.55 11.26
N SER A 90 23.23 48.86 12.37
CA SER A 90 22.19 47.99 12.90
C SER A 90 21.01 47.83 11.94
N LEU A 91 20.59 48.91 11.27
CA LEU A 91 19.51 48.87 10.29
C LEU A 91 19.89 48.03 9.06
N LEU A 92 21.14 48.13 8.61
CA LEU A 92 21.66 47.33 7.48
C LEU A 92 21.80 45.83 7.80
N GLN A 93 21.76 45.44 9.07
CA GLN A 93 21.78 44.03 9.49
C GLN A 93 20.38 43.40 9.56
N GLU A 94 19.32 44.19 9.33
CA GLU A 94 17.95 43.69 9.32
C GLU A 94 17.61 42.89 8.05
N ASP A 95 16.37 42.38 7.99
CA ASP A 95 15.88 41.65 6.83
C ASP A 95 15.90 42.52 5.57
N ILE A 96 16.48 41.98 4.50
CA ILE A 96 16.62 42.69 3.22
C ILE A 96 15.26 43.10 2.64
N GLY A 97 14.18 42.35 2.89
CA GLY A 97 12.84 42.66 2.43
C GLY A 97 12.28 43.92 3.08
N ARG A 98 12.52 44.13 4.38
CA ARG A 98 12.16 45.36 5.10
C ARG A 98 13.01 46.54 4.66
N LEU A 99 14.31 46.29 4.48
CA LEU A 99 15.30 47.29 4.13
C LEU A 99 15.03 47.93 2.76
N VAL A 100 14.62 47.13 1.77
CA VAL A 100 14.25 47.63 0.43
C VAL A 100 12.81 48.15 0.34
N GLU A 101 12.00 47.95 1.37
CA GLU A 101 10.62 48.44 1.44
C GLU A 101 10.55 49.86 1.99
N ASP A 102 11.33 50.17 3.03
CA ASP A 102 11.48 51.51 3.57
C ASP A 102 12.92 51.77 4.06
N ALA A 103 13.68 52.54 3.27
CA ALA A 103 15.02 52.99 3.61
C ALA A 103 15.04 54.39 4.22
N SER A 104 13.88 54.97 4.54
CA SER A 104 13.79 56.32 5.14
C SER A 104 14.61 56.48 6.41
N PRO A 105 14.64 55.50 7.36
CA PRO A 105 15.46 55.61 8.56
C PRO A 105 16.95 55.71 8.24
N ILE A 106 17.43 55.00 7.22
CA ILE A 106 18.83 55.02 6.80
C ILE A 106 19.15 56.31 6.07
N ARG A 107 18.27 56.77 5.17
CA ARG A 107 18.44 58.07 4.48
C ARG A 107 18.52 59.23 5.45
N GLN A 108 17.67 59.22 6.48
CA GLN A 108 17.66 60.28 7.48
C GLN A 108 18.98 60.31 8.27
N LEU A 109 19.44 59.15 8.73
CA LEU A 109 20.73 59.04 9.43
C LEU A 109 21.92 59.35 8.52
N PHE A 110 21.84 59.02 7.23
CA PHE A 110 22.86 59.32 6.22
C PHE A 110 22.96 60.83 5.97
N GLY A 111 21.84 61.53 5.78
CA GLY A 111 21.83 62.98 5.61
C GLY A 111 22.37 63.72 6.84
N ASP A 112 22.14 63.16 8.02
CA ASP A 112 22.64 63.66 9.30
C ASP A 112 24.17 63.54 9.50
N VAL A 113 24.82 62.63 8.77
CA VAL A 113 26.28 62.39 8.85
C VAL A 113 27.04 62.91 7.61
N SER A 114 26.33 63.23 6.52
CA SER A 114 26.92 63.80 5.31
C SER A 114 27.58 65.16 5.57
N GLY A 115 28.74 65.39 4.98
CA GLY A 115 29.62 66.53 5.22
C GLY A 115 30.40 66.47 6.54
N ARG A 116 30.19 65.43 7.36
CA ARG A 116 30.90 65.22 8.65
C ARG A 116 31.79 63.99 8.64
N VAL A 117 31.71 63.17 7.60
CA VAL A 117 32.58 62.02 7.36
C VAL A 117 33.41 62.27 6.08
N PRO A 118 34.53 61.56 5.89
CA PRO A 118 35.30 61.65 4.65
C PRO A 118 34.47 61.27 3.43
N GLU A 119 34.77 61.87 2.27
CA GLU A 119 34.04 61.68 1.00
C GLU A 119 33.96 60.19 0.61
N GLU A 120 35.05 59.44 0.81
CA GLU A 120 35.10 58.00 0.53
C GLU A 120 34.10 57.20 1.39
N ALA A 121 33.85 57.61 2.63
CA ALA A 121 32.89 56.96 3.52
C ALA A 121 31.45 57.32 3.14
N GLU A 122 31.22 58.54 2.65
CA GLU A 122 29.94 58.97 2.12
C GLU A 122 29.57 58.21 0.85
N GLU A 123 30.50 58.06 -0.09
CA GLU A 123 30.31 57.28 -1.31
C GLU A 123 30.01 55.81 -1.00
N ALA A 124 30.70 55.21 -0.02
CA ALA A 124 30.45 53.83 0.38
C ALA A 124 29.08 53.63 1.05
N LEU A 125 28.54 54.65 1.73
CA LEU A 125 27.24 54.60 2.41
C LEU A 125 26.07 55.00 1.50
N ALA A 126 26.32 55.72 0.41
CA ALA A 126 25.28 56.17 -0.50
C ALA A 126 24.39 55.02 -1.05
N PRO A 127 24.93 53.86 -1.47
CA PRO A 127 24.10 52.73 -1.92
C PRO A 127 23.13 52.23 -0.83
N ALA A 128 23.56 52.22 0.42
CA ALA A 128 22.74 51.83 1.57
C ALA A 128 21.58 52.81 1.83
N ALA A 129 21.80 54.10 1.62
CA ALA A 129 20.75 55.12 1.74
C ALA A 129 19.68 54.99 0.64
N TYR A 130 20.05 54.53 -0.57
CA TYR A 130 19.13 54.42 -1.71
C TYR A 130 18.81 52.97 -2.11
N ILE A 131 18.86 52.06 -1.14
CA ILE A 131 18.68 50.62 -1.37
C ILE A 131 17.28 50.22 -1.87
N GLU A 132 16.26 51.08 -1.70
CA GLU A 132 14.92 50.90 -2.29
C GLU A 132 14.94 50.74 -3.83
N SER A 133 15.97 51.26 -4.51
CA SER A 133 16.16 51.03 -5.95
C SER A 133 16.27 49.53 -6.31
N MET A 134 16.71 48.69 -5.36
CA MET A 134 16.85 47.24 -5.49
C MET A 134 15.58 46.46 -5.14
N ARG A 135 14.47 47.14 -4.82
CA ARG A 135 13.22 46.51 -4.39
C ARG A 135 12.72 45.43 -5.36
N ILE A 136 12.59 45.76 -6.64
CA ILE A 136 12.06 44.83 -7.66
C ILE A 136 12.91 43.56 -7.79
N PRO A 137 14.24 43.62 -8.00
CA PRO A 137 15.05 42.41 -8.10
C PRO A 137 15.06 41.60 -6.80
N VAL A 138 15.09 42.24 -5.62
CA VAL A 138 15.05 41.54 -4.32
C VAL A 138 13.74 40.77 -4.13
N PHE A 139 12.59 41.43 -4.30
CA PHE A 139 11.30 40.73 -4.15
C PHE A 139 11.10 39.62 -5.18
N ARG A 140 11.62 39.79 -6.40
CA ARG A 140 11.63 38.73 -7.42
C ARG A 140 12.46 37.53 -6.96
N ALA A 141 13.65 37.77 -6.43
CA ALA A 141 14.53 36.71 -5.91
C ALA A 141 13.88 35.98 -4.72
N LEU A 142 13.34 36.72 -3.74
CA LEU A 142 12.63 36.15 -2.59
C LEU A 142 11.45 35.29 -3.03
N ARG A 143 10.67 35.74 -4.01
CA ARG A 143 9.57 34.96 -4.58
C ARG A 143 10.07 33.68 -5.25
N HIS A 144 11.12 33.75 -6.05
CA HIS A 144 11.71 32.56 -6.67
C HIS A 144 12.23 31.56 -5.65
N MET A 145 12.81 32.02 -4.54
CA MET A 145 13.23 31.14 -3.44
C MET A 145 12.03 30.45 -2.79
N ALA A 146 10.95 31.18 -2.52
CA ALA A 146 9.73 30.62 -1.97
C ALA A 146 9.08 29.60 -2.91
N ASP A 147 9.01 29.90 -4.22
CA ASP A 147 8.46 29.01 -5.24
C ASP A 147 9.30 27.74 -5.37
N ARG A 148 10.64 27.85 -5.38
CA ARG A 148 11.55 26.69 -5.37
C ARG A 148 11.40 25.85 -4.12
N ALA A 149 11.27 26.46 -2.94
CA ALA A 149 11.07 25.75 -1.68
C ALA A 149 9.73 24.98 -1.69
N LYS A 150 8.66 25.58 -2.24
CA LYS A 150 7.38 24.90 -2.42
C LYS A 150 7.50 23.72 -3.39
N LEU A 151 8.15 23.93 -4.53
CA LEU A 151 8.35 22.89 -5.54
C LEU A 151 9.18 21.70 -5.00
N ALA A 152 10.21 21.97 -4.19
CA ALA A 152 11.00 20.93 -3.54
C ALA A 152 10.14 20.04 -2.65
N LYS A 153 9.28 20.63 -1.79
CA LYS A 153 8.35 19.87 -0.95
C LYS A 153 7.39 19.01 -1.75
N THR A 154 6.79 19.56 -2.81
CA THR A 154 5.86 18.79 -3.66
C THR A 154 6.55 17.64 -4.37
N ARG A 155 7.84 17.79 -4.75
CA ARG A 155 8.63 16.71 -5.36
C ARG A 155 8.95 15.61 -4.35
N GLU A 156 9.31 15.96 -3.11
CA GLU A 156 9.53 14.98 -2.05
C GLU A 156 8.27 14.15 -1.80
N GLU A 157 7.10 14.79 -1.73
CA GLU A 157 5.80 14.12 -1.62
C GLU A 157 5.54 13.21 -2.82
N GLU A 158 5.74 13.70 -4.05
CA GLU A 158 5.61 12.91 -5.28
C GLU A 158 6.50 11.66 -5.25
N ASP A 159 7.75 11.80 -4.83
CA ASP A 159 8.70 10.70 -4.73
C ASP A 159 8.33 9.69 -3.62
N THR A 160 7.69 10.13 -2.53
CA THR A 160 7.12 9.20 -1.54
C THR A 160 5.98 8.37 -2.13
N TYR A 161 5.06 9.00 -2.88
CA TYR A 161 3.95 8.28 -3.51
C TYR A 161 4.43 7.34 -4.61
N LYS A 162 5.45 7.72 -5.39
CA LYS A 162 6.08 6.83 -6.39
C LYS A 162 6.65 5.58 -5.73
N ARG A 163 7.38 5.72 -4.63
CA ARG A 163 7.94 4.57 -3.89
C ARG A 163 6.84 3.67 -3.34
N GLN A 164 5.79 4.24 -2.75
CA GLN A 164 4.65 3.46 -2.26
C GLN A 164 3.93 2.73 -3.40
N ALA A 165 3.72 3.38 -4.55
CA ALA A 165 3.10 2.76 -5.72
C ALA A 165 3.94 1.58 -6.23
N GLN A 166 5.27 1.73 -6.28
CA GLN A 166 6.19 0.66 -6.66
C GLN A 166 6.14 -0.52 -5.67
N GLU A 167 6.10 -0.26 -4.37
CA GLU A 167 5.98 -1.31 -3.35
C GLU A 167 4.66 -2.09 -3.49
N VAL A 168 3.55 -1.39 -3.65
CA VAL A 168 2.24 -2.01 -3.87
C VAL A 168 2.25 -2.84 -5.16
N HIS A 169 2.84 -2.32 -6.24
CA HIS A 169 2.97 -3.04 -7.51
C HIS A 169 3.76 -4.34 -7.35
N GLN A 170 4.92 -4.30 -6.68
CA GLN A 170 5.72 -5.50 -6.37
C GLN A 170 4.94 -6.51 -5.53
N ARG A 171 4.14 -6.03 -4.56
CA ARG A 171 3.32 -6.90 -3.72
C ARG A 171 2.20 -7.57 -4.52
N ILE A 172 1.55 -6.84 -5.42
CA ILE A 172 0.55 -7.40 -6.34
C ILE A 172 1.18 -8.50 -7.18
N HIS A 173 2.31 -8.23 -7.83
CA HIS A 173 3.00 -9.21 -8.67
C HIS A 173 3.36 -10.48 -7.89
N PHE A 174 3.90 -10.34 -6.67
CA PHE A 174 4.19 -11.48 -5.81
C PHE A 174 2.95 -12.34 -5.51
N LEU A 175 1.80 -11.70 -5.26
CA LEU A 175 0.57 -12.42 -4.99
C LEU A 175 0.03 -13.10 -6.25
N GLU A 176 0.11 -12.45 -7.41
CA GLU A 176 -0.28 -13.01 -8.70
C GLU A 176 0.56 -14.25 -9.04
N ASP A 177 1.87 -14.20 -8.82
CA ASP A 177 2.79 -15.33 -9.03
C ASP A 177 2.48 -16.52 -8.10
N SER A 178 2.10 -16.24 -6.85
CA SER A 178 1.81 -17.29 -5.85
C SER A 178 0.46 -17.98 -6.05
N ARG A 179 -0.50 -17.28 -6.67
CA ARG A 179 -1.88 -17.74 -6.89
C ARG A 179 -1.99 -19.10 -7.58
N PRO A 180 -1.33 -19.37 -8.73
CA PRO A 180 -1.42 -20.67 -9.40
C PRO A 180 -0.92 -21.84 -8.53
N GLY A 181 0.09 -21.62 -7.69
CA GLY A 181 0.60 -22.65 -6.77
C GLY A 181 -0.42 -23.04 -5.69
N ILE A 182 -1.15 -22.06 -5.16
CA ILE A 182 -2.23 -22.27 -4.20
C ILE A 182 -3.40 -23.01 -4.86
N VAL A 183 -3.83 -22.58 -6.04
CA VAL A 183 -4.89 -23.24 -6.82
C VAL A 183 -4.53 -24.70 -7.11
N GLY A 184 -3.30 -24.97 -7.58
CA GLY A 184 -2.84 -26.33 -7.83
C GLY A 184 -2.82 -27.21 -6.57
N THR A 185 -2.53 -26.62 -5.41
CA THR A 185 -2.60 -27.33 -4.12
C THR A 185 -4.04 -27.65 -3.72
N ILE A 186 -4.98 -26.72 -3.91
CA ILE A 186 -6.41 -26.96 -3.69
C ILE A 186 -6.91 -28.11 -4.57
N ASP A 187 -6.56 -28.11 -5.85
CA ASP A 187 -7.03 -29.14 -6.79
C ASP A 187 -6.45 -30.53 -6.47
N ARG A 188 -5.20 -30.60 -6.02
CA ARG A 188 -4.60 -31.83 -5.51
C ARG A 188 -5.34 -32.36 -4.27
N LEU A 189 -5.65 -31.48 -3.32
CA LEU A 189 -6.38 -31.85 -2.10
C LEU A 189 -7.81 -32.29 -2.41
N LYS A 190 -8.50 -31.62 -3.34
CA LYS A 190 -9.84 -32.04 -3.80
C LYS A 190 -9.83 -33.44 -4.42
N ARG A 191 -8.83 -33.75 -5.25
CA ARG A 191 -8.64 -35.10 -5.81
C ARG A 191 -8.43 -36.13 -4.72
N ARG A 192 -7.51 -35.87 -3.79
CA ARG A 192 -7.24 -36.80 -2.67
C ARG A 192 -8.47 -37.03 -1.80
N ARG A 193 -9.26 -35.99 -1.54
CA ARG A 193 -10.53 -36.09 -0.81
C ARG A 193 -11.52 -37.01 -1.53
N ALA A 194 -11.60 -36.92 -2.86
CA ALA A 194 -12.49 -37.78 -3.65
C ALA A 194 -12.02 -39.25 -3.66
N GLU A 195 -10.72 -39.51 -3.71
CA GLU A 195 -10.15 -40.85 -3.58
C GLU A 195 -10.49 -41.48 -2.23
N LEU A 196 -10.20 -40.77 -1.13
CA LEU A 196 -10.49 -41.24 0.22
C LEU A 196 -12.00 -41.48 0.43
N ALA A 197 -12.87 -40.65 -0.14
CA ALA A 197 -14.31 -40.86 -0.07
C ALA A 197 -14.74 -42.19 -0.71
N LYS A 198 -14.12 -42.59 -1.84
CA LYS A 198 -14.38 -43.89 -2.47
C LYS A 198 -13.88 -45.04 -1.60
N GLU A 199 -12.71 -44.92 -1.00
CA GLU A 199 -12.18 -45.92 -0.07
C GLU A 199 -13.11 -46.09 1.14
N MET A 200 -13.58 -44.98 1.72
CA MET A 200 -14.55 -45.01 2.81
C MET A 200 -15.86 -45.68 2.43
N GLU A 201 -16.38 -45.44 1.22
CA GLU A 201 -17.58 -46.11 0.73
C GLU A 201 -17.38 -47.63 0.61
N GLN A 202 -16.22 -48.07 0.11
CA GLN A 202 -15.88 -49.49 0.01
C GLN A 202 -15.79 -50.15 1.39
N VAL A 203 -15.11 -49.51 2.35
CA VAL A 203 -15.01 -50.01 3.73
C VAL A 203 -16.40 -50.07 4.37
N THR A 204 -17.24 -49.07 4.15
CA THR A 204 -18.61 -49.05 4.68
C THR A 204 -19.45 -50.20 4.12
N LYS A 205 -19.33 -50.48 2.80
CA LYS A 205 -19.98 -51.65 2.18
C LYS A 205 -19.49 -52.97 2.78
N ALA A 206 -18.18 -53.09 3.03
CA ALA A 206 -17.60 -54.29 3.64
C ALA A 206 -18.11 -54.49 5.08
N VAL A 207 -18.13 -53.42 5.89
CA VAL A 207 -18.67 -53.46 7.26
C VAL A 207 -20.13 -53.90 7.26
N ASN A 208 -20.97 -53.27 6.43
CA ASN A 208 -22.39 -53.64 6.31
C ASN A 208 -22.60 -55.10 5.87
N ALA A 209 -21.69 -55.65 5.05
CA ALA A 209 -21.76 -57.04 4.64
C ALA A 209 -21.45 -58.00 5.81
N GLU A 210 -20.41 -57.72 6.60
CA GLU A 210 -20.09 -58.51 7.79
C GLU A 210 -21.16 -58.37 8.88
N GLU A 211 -21.74 -57.18 9.06
CA GLU A 211 -22.86 -56.97 9.98
C GLU A 211 -24.08 -57.81 9.62
N LYS A 212 -24.40 -57.94 8.32
CA LYS A 212 -25.47 -58.83 7.86
C LYS A 212 -25.18 -60.29 8.17
N ARG A 213 -23.95 -60.75 7.89
CA ARG A 213 -23.55 -62.12 8.26
C ARG A 213 -23.68 -62.34 9.77
N LEU A 214 -23.28 -61.36 10.57
CA LEU A 214 -23.42 -61.40 12.02
C LEU A 214 -24.90 -61.50 12.45
N GLN A 215 -25.82 -60.83 11.76
CA GLN A 215 -27.27 -60.92 12.00
C GLN A 215 -27.87 -62.28 11.62
N GLU A 216 -27.31 -62.99 10.65
CA GLU A 216 -27.76 -64.32 10.20
C GLU A 216 -27.27 -65.46 11.12
N LEU A 217 -26.12 -65.26 11.79
CA LEU A 217 -25.51 -66.28 12.67
C LEU A 217 -26.45 -66.86 13.75
N PRO A 218 -27.28 -66.07 14.47
CA PRO A 218 -28.20 -66.62 15.46
C PRO A 218 -29.17 -67.66 14.89
N SER A 219 -29.67 -67.46 13.68
CA SER A 219 -30.58 -68.41 13.02
C SER A 219 -29.84 -69.73 12.73
N VAL A 220 -28.67 -69.65 12.10
CA VAL A 220 -27.86 -70.84 11.77
C VAL A 220 -27.46 -71.60 13.05
N ILE A 221 -27.09 -70.88 14.12
CA ILE A 221 -26.76 -71.49 15.41
C ILE A 221 -27.99 -72.18 16.02
N ALA A 222 -29.19 -71.61 15.88
CA ALA A 222 -30.41 -72.21 16.39
C ALA A 222 -30.75 -73.52 15.65
N ASP A 223 -30.67 -73.52 14.32
CA ASP A 223 -30.91 -74.70 13.48
C ASP A 223 -29.94 -75.84 13.83
N LEU A 224 -28.64 -75.54 13.93
CA LEU A 224 -27.61 -76.51 14.31
C LEU A 224 -27.82 -77.05 15.74
N LYS A 225 -28.28 -76.21 16.68
CA LYS A 225 -28.61 -76.66 18.03
C LYS A 225 -29.78 -77.63 18.04
N GLN A 226 -30.81 -77.39 17.23
CA GLN A 226 -31.96 -78.26 17.08
C GLN A 226 -31.58 -79.59 16.42
N GLU A 227 -30.80 -79.55 15.35
CA GLU A 227 -30.30 -80.75 14.68
C GLU A 227 -29.45 -81.61 15.63
N ARG A 228 -28.52 -80.99 16.37
CA ARG A 228 -27.74 -81.66 17.41
C ARG A 228 -28.65 -82.34 18.45
N GLN A 229 -29.71 -81.66 18.90
CA GLN A 229 -30.67 -82.26 19.82
C GLN A 229 -31.38 -83.46 19.20
N HIS A 230 -31.87 -83.34 17.96
CA HIS A 230 -32.53 -84.45 17.25
C HIS A 230 -31.61 -85.68 17.13
N LEU A 231 -30.36 -85.48 16.69
CA LEU A 231 -29.36 -86.55 16.58
C LEU A 231 -29.08 -87.22 17.93
N ALA A 232 -29.00 -86.44 19.02
CA ALA A 232 -28.82 -86.99 20.37
C ALA A 232 -30.00 -87.86 20.81
N HIS A 233 -31.24 -87.46 20.49
CA HIS A 233 -32.43 -88.27 20.81
C HIS A 233 -32.47 -89.58 20.02
N GLU A 234 -32.16 -89.55 18.72
CA GLU A 234 -32.08 -90.77 17.90
C GLU A 234 -30.95 -91.71 18.39
N ALA A 235 -29.79 -91.18 18.75
CA ALA A 235 -28.71 -91.98 19.34
C ALA A 235 -29.13 -92.65 20.67
N LEU A 236 -29.81 -91.92 21.56
CA LEU A 236 -30.33 -92.48 22.81
C LEU A 236 -31.40 -93.54 22.57
N LYS A 237 -32.32 -93.32 21.62
CA LYS A 237 -33.34 -94.29 21.23
C LYS A 237 -32.71 -95.58 20.69
N LEU A 238 -31.68 -95.47 19.86
CA LEU A 238 -30.92 -96.65 19.40
C LEU A 238 -30.25 -97.37 20.58
N HIS A 239 -29.68 -96.64 21.53
CA HIS A 239 -29.08 -97.22 22.73
C HIS A 239 -30.09 -97.96 23.61
N CYS A 240 -31.28 -97.40 23.85
CA CYS A 240 -32.33 -98.06 24.63
C CYS A 240 -32.96 -99.28 23.93
N ASN A 241 -32.95 -99.31 22.59
CA ASN A 241 -33.49 -100.41 21.79
C ASN A 241 -32.45 -101.51 21.50
N MET A 242 -31.19 -101.32 21.90
CA MET A 242 -30.20 -102.39 21.90
C MET A 242 -30.44 -103.30 23.10
N PRO A 243 -30.67 -104.62 22.91
CA PRO A 243 -30.80 -105.53 24.04
C PRO A 243 -29.47 -105.59 24.81
N GLU A 244 -29.56 -105.53 26.14
CA GLU A 244 -28.41 -105.76 27.02
C GLU A 244 -27.95 -107.21 26.79
N VAL A 245 -26.74 -107.40 26.28
CA VAL A 245 -26.18 -108.73 26.00
C VAL A 245 -26.05 -109.48 27.33
N PRO A 246 -26.78 -110.58 27.58
CA PRO A 246 -26.58 -111.37 28.78
C PRO A 246 -25.26 -112.12 28.62
N GLY A 247 -24.23 -111.65 29.32
CA GLY A 247 -22.90 -112.27 29.36
C GLY A 247 -21.79 -111.40 28.80
N SER A 248 -21.28 -110.50 29.65
CA SER A 248 -19.90 -110.03 29.55
C SER A 248 -19.34 -109.94 30.97
N ALA A 249 -19.16 -111.10 31.59
CA ALA A 249 -18.09 -111.27 32.56
C ALA A 249 -16.76 -111.31 31.79
N ASN A 250 -15.79 -110.53 32.25
CA ASN A 250 -14.39 -110.93 32.36
C ASN A 250 -13.74 -110.01 33.40
N ASP A 251 -13.56 -110.57 34.60
CA ASP A 251 -12.43 -110.44 35.53
C ASP A 251 -11.49 -109.22 35.37
N ASP A 252 -11.61 -108.23 36.25
CA ASP A 252 -10.79 -108.07 37.47
C ASP A 252 -11.35 -106.91 38.35
#